data_AF-A0AAI9V8V8-F1
#
_entry.id   AF-A0AAI9V8V8-F1
#
_cell.length_a   1.000
_cell.length_b   1.000
_cell.length_c   1.000
_cell.angle_alpha   90.00
_cell.angle_beta   90.00
_cell.angle_gamma   90.00
#
_symmetry.space_group_name_H-M   'P 1'
#
loop_
_entity.id
_entity.type
_entity.pdbx_description
1 polymer ?
#
loop_
_entity_poly.entity_id
_entity_poly.type
_entity_poly.pdbx_seq_one_letter_code
_entity_poly.pdbx_strand_id
1 'polypeptide(L)'
;MKTIQSLLIAAIFTFAPTVCAECNKNGMPGEYDVNNNTPVDLRIVCAQLSGSYVKNEFRRICIMDTKGRKWDFELSYIGNGDQRDIDIEECYSGMKAEAGCERGGRRKHWNWEYSADPNVGQCVNMRPYDFARPFDDQ
;
A
#
# COMPACT_ATOMS: atom_id res chain seq x y z
N MET A 1 16.57 -22.38 -60.04
CA MET A 1 17.06 -21.68 -58.83
C MET A 1 15.89 -21.57 -57.87
N LYS A 2 15.95 -22.22 -56.69
CA LYS A 2 14.90 -22.15 -55.66
C LYS A 2 15.44 -21.32 -54.50
N THR A 3 14.84 -20.17 -54.24
CA THR A 3 15.17 -19.31 -53.09
C THR A 3 14.43 -19.82 -51.86
N ILE A 4 15.20 -20.22 -50.84
CA ILE A 4 14.68 -20.61 -49.53
C ILE A 4 14.48 -19.32 -48.73
N GLN A 5 13.23 -18.97 -48.47
CA GLN A 5 12.87 -17.80 -47.68
C GLN A 5 12.85 -18.21 -46.20
N SER A 6 13.90 -17.87 -45.47
CA SER A 6 13.98 -18.09 -44.02
C SER A 6 13.07 -17.09 -43.29
N LEU A 7 12.04 -17.60 -42.62
CA LEU A 7 11.25 -16.84 -41.65
C LEU A 7 12.09 -16.57 -40.39
N LEU A 8 12.44 -15.32 -40.16
CA LEU A 8 12.89 -14.85 -38.85
C LEU A 8 11.67 -14.63 -37.96
N ILE A 9 11.45 -15.54 -37.02
CA ILE A 9 10.48 -15.35 -35.93
C ILE A 9 11.18 -14.51 -34.87
N ALA A 10 10.90 -13.20 -34.84
CA ALA A 10 11.31 -12.33 -33.75
C ALA A 10 10.40 -12.59 -32.54
N ALA A 11 10.90 -13.30 -31.53
CA ALA A 11 10.22 -13.46 -30.26
C ALA A 11 10.27 -12.13 -29.49
N ILE A 12 9.16 -11.39 -29.50
CA ILE A 12 8.99 -10.19 -28.68
C ILE A 12 8.70 -10.66 -27.25
N PHE A 13 9.72 -10.66 -26.39
CA PHE A 13 9.53 -10.78 -24.95
C PHE A 13 8.89 -9.49 -24.45
N THR A 14 7.58 -9.51 -24.28
CA THR A 14 6.88 -8.47 -23.53
C THR A 14 7.29 -8.59 -22.06
N PHE A 15 8.21 -7.74 -21.62
CA PHE A 15 8.49 -7.56 -20.20
C PHE A 15 7.21 -7.02 -19.55
N ALA A 16 6.45 -7.90 -18.89
CA ALA A 16 5.41 -7.47 -17.98
C ALA A 16 6.10 -6.77 -16.81
N PRO A 17 5.73 -5.52 -16.46
CA PRO A 17 6.24 -4.91 -15.25
C PRO A 17 5.67 -5.68 -14.07
N THR A 18 6.49 -6.55 -13.48
CA THR A 18 6.23 -7.13 -12.17
C THR A 18 6.32 -5.99 -11.16
N VAL A 19 5.19 -5.33 -10.90
CA VAL A 19 5.06 -4.41 -9.76
C VAL A 19 5.02 -5.28 -8.52
N CYS A 20 6.19 -5.67 -8.04
CA CYS A 20 6.36 -6.31 -6.74
C CYS A 20 6.26 -5.24 -5.68
N ALA A 21 5.28 -5.39 -4.80
CA ALA A 21 5.64 -5.41 -3.39
C ALA A 21 4.78 -6.50 -2.74
N GLU A 22 5.39 -7.56 -2.21
CA GLU A 22 6.22 -7.62 -0.99
C GLU A 22 5.35 -7.56 0.26
N CYS A 23 4.40 -8.50 0.38
CA CYS A 23 3.90 -8.87 1.69
C CYS A 23 5.08 -9.05 2.65
N ASN A 24 4.97 -8.47 3.84
CA ASN A 24 6.02 -8.55 4.83
C ASN A 24 6.25 -10.02 5.21
N LYS A 25 7.52 -10.44 5.24
CA LYS A 25 7.90 -11.80 5.65
C LYS A 25 7.90 -11.99 7.16
N ASN A 26 8.06 -10.89 7.90
CA ASN A 26 8.15 -10.82 9.35
C ASN A 26 7.16 -9.77 9.89
N GLY A 27 7.04 -9.67 11.22
CA GLY A 27 6.08 -8.77 11.87
C GLY A 27 4.87 -9.50 12.45
N MET A 28 3.97 -8.73 13.07
CA MET A 28 2.76 -9.26 13.69
C MET A 28 1.76 -9.68 12.61
N PRO A 29 1.09 -10.84 12.73
CA PRO A 29 0.00 -11.17 11.83
C PRO A 29 -1.21 -10.26 12.04
N GLY A 30 -1.70 -9.70 10.94
CA GLY A 30 -2.91 -8.91 10.86
C GLY A 30 -4.07 -9.69 10.21
N GLU A 31 -5.30 -9.27 10.51
CA GLU A 31 -6.46 -9.60 9.69
C GLU A 31 -7.23 -8.30 9.41
N TYR A 32 -7.67 -8.14 8.17
CA TYR A 32 -8.54 -7.03 7.75
C TYR A 32 -9.71 -7.60 6.94
N ASP A 33 -10.64 -6.73 6.53
CA ASP A 33 -11.96 -7.12 6.06
C ASP A 33 -12.01 -8.07 4.84
N VAL A 34 -12.21 -9.37 5.12
CA VAL A 34 -12.56 -10.35 4.09
C VAL A 34 -14.08 -10.60 4.03
N ASN A 35 -14.87 -10.30 5.08
CA ASN A 35 -16.28 -10.76 5.18
C ASN A 35 -17.23 -9.94 6.12
N ASN A 36 -17.19 -8.60 6.16
CA ASN A 36 -18.18 -7.75 6.86
C ASN A 36 -18.32 -7.99 8.38
N ASN A 37 -17.32 -8.59 9.03
CA ASN A 37 -17.41 -9.00 10.45
C ASN A 37 -16.09 -8.76 11.20
N THR A 38 -15.33 -7.74 10.78
CA THR A 38 -13.86 -7.72 10.89
C THR A 38 -13.26 -6.55 11.69
N PRO A 39 -11.99 -6.69 12.12
CA PRO A 39 -11.34 -5.80 13.09
C PRO A 39 -11.00 -4.39 12.59
N VAL A 40 -10.82 -4.21 11.28
CA VAL A 40 -10.38 -2.97 10.62
C VAL A 40 -11.28 -2.67 9.42
N ASP A 41 -11.93 -1.50 9.42
CA ASP A 41 -12.70 -0.99 8.29
C ASP A 41 -11.83 -0.07 7.40
N LEU A 42 -11.43 -0.59 6.23
CA LEU A 42 -10.59 0.15 5.29
C LEU A 42 -11.30 1.35 4.63
N ARG A 43 -12.64 1.40 4.62
CA ARG A 43 -13.35 2.58 4.11
C ARG A 43 -13.23 3.75 5.08
N ILE A 44 -13.23 3.49 6.38
CA ILE A 44 -12.93 4.52 7.41
C ILE A 44 -11.48 4.98 7.29
N VAL A 45 -10.54 4.04 7.10
CA VAL A 45 -9.13 4.37 6.83
C VAL A 45 -9.00 5.31 5.64
N CYS A 46 -9.61 4.93 4.51
CA CYS A 46 -9.52 5.68 3.28
C CYS A 46 -10.34 6.98 3.29
N ALA A 47 -11.40 7.09 4.08
CA ALA A 47 -12.06 8.37 4.30
C ALA A 47 -11.10 9.40 4.93
N GLN A 48 -10.20 8.98 5.82
CA GLN A 48 -9.20 9.86 6.45
C GLN A 48 -7.97 10.10 5.57
N LEU A 49 -7.58 9.12 4.75
CA LEU A 49 -6.43 9.24 3.85
C LEU A 49 -6.79 9.89 2.50
N SER A 50 -8.05 9.92 2.09
CA SER A 50 -8.47 10.54 0.84
C SER A 50 -8.26 12.06 0.80
N GLY A 51 -8.26 12.61 -0.41
CA GLY A 51 -8.11 14.04 -0.66
C GLY A 51 -6.84 14.37 -1.45
N SER A 52 -6.45 15.63 -1.37
CA SER A 52 -5.36 16.17 -2.19
C SER A 52 -4.00 16.02 -1.54
N TYR A 53 -3.03 15.50 -2.28
CA TYR A 53 -1.63 15.37 -1.84
C TYR A 53 -0.73 16.21 -2.71
N VAL A 54 0.15 17.00 -2.10
CA VAL A 54 1.26 17.64 -2.82
C VAL A 54 2.42 16.65 -3.01
N LYS A 55 3.32 16.94 -3.94
CA LYS A 55 4.46 16.08 -4.28
C LYS A 55 5.25 15.65 -3.03
N ASN A 56 5.48 14.34 -2.91
CA ASN A 56 6.17 13.69 -1.79
C ASN A 56 5.46 13.80 -0.42
N GLU A 57 4.23 14.30 -0.37
CA GLU A 57 3.42 14.24 0.84
C GLU A 57 3.07 12.78 1.16
N PHE A 58 3.11 12.44 2.44
CA PHE A 58 2.53 11.20 2.95
C PHE A 58 1.64 11.51 4.14
N ARG A 59 0.64 10.67 4.34
CA ARG A 59 -0.23 10.70 5.51
C ARG A 59 -0.25 9.33 6.14
N ARG A 60 -0.29 9.32 7.47
CA ARG A 60 -0.37 8.10 8.26
C ARG A 60 -1.56 8.18 9.19
N ILE A 61 -2.25 7.06 9.33
CA ILE A 61 -3.24 6.88 10.39
C ILE A 61 -2.93 5.62 11.18
N CYS A 62 -3.33 5.64 12.45
CA CYS A 62 -3.24 4.49 13.32
C CYS A 62 -4.65 4.12 13.73
N ILE A 63 -4.99 2.85 13.63
CA ILE A 63 -6.25 2.32 14.16
C ILE A 63 -5.98 1.12 15.05
N MET A 64 -6.81 0.99 16.09
CA MET A 64 -6.86 -0.22 16.89
C MET A 64 -7.89 -1.15 16.28
N ASP A 65 -7.50 -2.38 16.03
CA ASP A 65 -8.42 -3.40 15.57
C ASP A 65 -9.21 -4.01 16.73
N THR A 66 -10.32 -4.70 16.44
CA THR A 66 -11.17 -5.31 17.48
C THR A 66 -10.49 -6.42 18.30
N LYS A 67 -9.33 -6.91 17.87
CA LYS A 67 -8.50 -7.88 18.61
C LYS A 67 -7.41 -7.18 19.44
N GLY A 68 -7.42 -5.85 19.48
CA GLY A 68 -6.45 -5.04 20.24
C GLY A 68 -5.10 -4.91 19.56
N ARG A 69 -4.98 -5.23 18.25
CA ARG A 69 -3.76 -5.01 17.47
C ARG A 69 -3.76 -3.60 16.91
N LYS A 70 -2.58 -2.99 16.87
CA LYS A 70 -2.36 -1.70 16.23
C LYS A 70 -2.21 -1.93 14.73
N TRP A 71 -2.77 -1.05 13.91
CA TRP A 71 -2.46 -0.97 12.50
C TRP A 71 -1.99 0.43 12.16
N ASP A 72 -0.83 0.52 11.51
CA ASP A 72 -0.34 1.74 10.88
C ASP A 72 -0.60 1.68 9.38
N PHE A 73 -1.42 2.61 8.88
CA PHE A 73 -1.67 2.77 7.45
C PHE A 73 -0.98 4.03 6.96
N GLU A 74 -0.26 3.94 5.86
CA GLU A 74 0.41 5.07 5.22
C GLU A 74 0.06 5.14 3.74
N LEU A 75 -0.22 6.35 3.27
CA LEU A 75 -0.40 6.67 1.87
C LEU A 75 0.54 7.80 1.48
N SER A 76 1.36 7.59 0.46
CA SER A 76 2.32 8.57 -0.03
C SER A 76 2.11 8.87 -1.51
N TYR A 77 2.13 10.15 -1.88
CA TYR A 77 2.11 10.56 -3.28
C TYR A 77 3.53 10.50 -3.87
N ILE A 78 3.72 9.55 -4.80
CA ILE A 78 5.00 9.29 -5.49
C ILE A 78 4.95 9.64 -6.99
N GLY A 79 3.88 10.33 -7.43
CA GLY A 79 3.71 10.74 -8.81
C GLY A 79 4.65 11.87 -9.22
N ASN A 80 4.77 12.07 -10.53
CA ASN A 80 5.67 13.09 -11.08
C ASN A 80 5.12 14.52 -11.01
N GLY A 81 3.79 14.67 -10.89
CA GLY A 81 3.11 15.97 -10.82
C GLY A 81 3.30 16.67 -9.48
N ASP A 82 2.88 17.93 -9.41
CA ASP A 82 2.99 18.74 -8.19
C ASP A 82 1.93 18.38 -7.15
N GLN A 83 0.78 17.86 -7.60
CA GLN A 83 -0.35 17.50 -6.76
C GLN A 83 -1.21 16.43 -7.44
N ARG A 84 -1.87 15.59 -6.64
CA ARG A 84 -2.90 14.65 -7.10
C ARG A 84 -3.93 14.39 -6.01
N ASP A 85 -5.19 14.27 -6.42
CA ASP A 85 -6.27 13.80 -5.56
C ASP A 85 -6.36 12.27 -5.61
N ILE A 86 -6.62 11.67 -4.45
CA ILE A 86 -7.05 10.28 -4.34
C ILE A 86 -8.45 10.22 -3.75
N ASP A 87 -9.33 9.50 -4.42
CA ASP A 87 -10.65 9.21 -3.88
C ASP A 87 -10.62 7.97 -2.95
N ILE A 88 -11.74 7.74 -2.27
CA ILE A 88 -11.87 6.65 -1.29
C ILE A 88 -11.73 5.28 -1.98
N GLU A 89 -12.20 5.10 -3.21
CA GLU A 89 -12.19 3.81 -3.89
C GLU A 89 -10.79 3.44 -4.42
N GLU A 90 -10.05 4.42 -4.97
CA GLU A 90 -8.65 4.26 -5.36
C GLU A 90 -7.79 3.91 -4.12
N CYS A 91 -7.97 4.66 -3.02
CA CYS A 91 -7.32 4.34 -1.75
C CYS A 91 -7.68 2.93 -1.26
N TYR A 92 -8.97 2.58 -1.25
CA TYR A 92 -9.45 1.31 -0.74
C TYR A 92 -8.88 0.14 -1.55
N SER A 93 -8.91 0.24 -2.88
CA SER A 93 -8.34 -0.75 -3.79
C SER A 93 -6.84 -0.95 -3.54
N GLY A 94 -6.12 0.15 -3.33
CA GLY A 94 -4.70 0.16 -2.97
C GLY A 94 -4.43 -0.55 -1.65
N MET A 95 -5.04 -0.06 -0.57
CA MET A 95 -4.87 -0.52 0.81
C MET A 95 -5.34 -1.94 1.04
N LYS A 96 -6.40 -2.37 0.34
CA LYS A 96 -6.89 -3.75 0.39
C LYS A 96 -5.81 -4.76 -0.01
N ALA A 97 -4.99 -4.45 -1.01
CA ALA A 97 -3.92 -5.36 -1.40
C ALA A 97 -2.86 -5.53 -0.30
N GLU A 98 -2.50 -4.44 0.40
CA GLU A 98 -1.46 -4.47 1.43
C GLU A 98 -1.94 -5.09 2.74
N ALA A 99 -3.14 -4.70 3.18
CA ALA A 99 -3.77 -5.33 4.33
C ALA A 99 -4.08 -6.82 4.03
N GLY A 100 -4.24 -7.16 2.74
CA GLY A 100 -4.30 -8.49 2.13
C GLY A 100 -3.29 -9.50 2.64
N CYS A 101 -2.11 -9.02 2.97
CA CYS A 101 -0.98 -9.82 3.39
C CYS A 101 -1.11 -10.22 4.87
N GLU A 102 -0.73 -11.47 5.20
CA GLU A 102 -0.78 -12.01 6.57
C GLU A 102 -0.12 -11.07 7.60
N ARG A 103 0.97 -10.39 7.23
CA ARG A 103 1.74 -9.49 8.09
C ARG A 103 1.76 -8.06 7.55
N GLY A 104 0.73 -7.70 6.78
CA GLY A 104 0.72 -6.43 6.07
C GLY A 104 1.71 -6.38 4.91
N GLY A 105 1.79 -5.22 4.28
CA GLY A 105 2.57 -4.99 3.07
C GLY A 105 2.82 -3.52 2.83
N ARG A 106 3.70 -3.26 1.87
CA ARG A 106 3.96 -1.92 1.35
C ARG A 106 4.25 -2.00 -0.12
N ARG A 107 3.46 -1.34 -0.98
CA ARG A 107 3.70 -1.31 -2.43
C ARG A 107 3.60 0.05 -3.07
N LYS A 108 4.43 0.25 -4.09
CA LYS A 108 4.31 1.35 -5.05
C LYS A 108 3.42 0.91 -6.21
N HIS A 109 2.37 1.66 -6.48
CA HIS A 109 1.50 1.44 -7.63
C HIS A 109 1.07 2.78 -8.23
N TRP A 110 1.47 2.99 -9.48
CA TRP A 110 1.16 4.20 -10.25
C TRP A 110 1.67 5.47 -9.56
N ASN A 111 0.78 6.31 -9.02
CA ASN A 111 1.10 7.57 -8.36
C ASN A 111 1.23 7.46 -6.85
N TRP A 112 1.02 6.26 -6.28
CA TRP A 112 0.86 6.08 -4.85
C TRP A 112 1.77 4.98 -4.30
N GLU A 113 2.24 5.18 -3.08
CA GLU A 113 2.77 4.12 -2.25
C GLU A 113 1.79 3.86 -1.12
N TYR A 114 1.34 2.61 -1.01
CA TYR A 114 0.41 2.13 0.01
C TYR A 114 1.18 1.32 1.03
N SER A 115 0.88 1.47 2.31
CA SER A 115 1.39 0.60 3.36
C SER A 115 0.30 0.30 4.38
N ALA A 116 0.23 -0.96 4.78
CA ALA A 116 -0.64 -1.44 5.86
C ALA A 116 0.21 -2.34 6.76
N ASP A 117 0.45 -1.91 7.99
CA ASP A 117 1.39 -2.57 8.90
C ASP A 117 0.73 -2.92 10.25
N PRO A 118 0.35 -4.18 10.46
CA PRO A 118 -0.11 -4.67 11.75
C PRO A 118 1.05 -4.77 12.75
N ASN A 119 0.91 -4.14 13.90
CA ASN A 119 1.94 -3.99 14.91
C ASN A 119 1.44 -4.28 16.33
N VAL A 120 2.40 -4.59 17.22
CA VAL A 120 2.17 -4.53 18.67
C VAL A 120 2.05 -3.07 19.12
N GLY A 121 1.35 -2.85 20.25
CA GLY A 121 1.27 -1.55 20.89
C GLY A 121 -0.11 -0.93 20.78
N GLN A 122 -0.17 0.40 20.88
CA GLN A 122 -1.41 1.17 20.89
C GLN A 122 -1.30 2.38 19.97
N CYS A 123 -2.44 2.83 19.43
CA CYS A 123 -2.54 4.16 18.85
C CYS A 123 -2.53 5.20 19.96
N VAL A 124 -1.32 5.59 20.38
CA VAL A 124 -1.15 6.80 21.18
C VAL A 124 -1.46 8.00 20.29
N ASN A 125 -2.20 8.99 20.79
CA ASN A 125 -2.55 10.21 20.05
C ASN A 125 -1.30 10.76 19.35
N MET A 126 -1.18 10.48 18.05
CA MET A 126 -0.03 10.87 17.24
C MET A 126 0.00 12.38 17.24
N ARG A 127 0.94 12.95 17.99
CA ARG A 127 1.16 14.39 17.95
C ARG A 127 1.88 14.69 16.63
N PRO A 128 1.82 15.93 16.12
CA PRO A 128 2.48 16.32 14.88
C PRO A 128 3.99 16.07 14.79
N TYR A 129 4.64 15.57 15.85
CA TYR A 129 6.07 15.30 15.93
C TYR A 129 6.44 13.82 15.84
N ASP A 130 5.47 12.90 15.79
CA ASP A 130 5.75 11.46 15.63
C ASP A 130 6.09 11.09 14.16
N PHE A 131 5.98 12.04 13.22
CA PHE A 131 6.22 11.86 11.78
C PHE A 131 7.70 11.75 11.36
N ALA A 132 8.65 11.92 12.29
CA ALA A 132 10.07 12.02 11.97
C ALA A 132 10.91 10.78 12.32
N ARG A 133 10.30 9.66 12.75
CA ARG A 133 11.07 8.45 13.04
C ARG A 133 11.06 7.48 11.84
N PRO A 134 12.23 7.23 11.21
CA PRO A 134 12.41 6.11 10.31
C PRO A 134 12.07 4.82 11.07
N PHE A 135 11.41 3.88 10.39
CA PHE A 135 11.09 2.55 10.93
C PHE A 135 12.32 1.60 10.96
N ASP A 136 13.55 2.12 10.88
CA ASP A 136 14.76 1.30 10.73
C ASP A 136 15.28 0.67 12.03
N ASP A 137 14.60 0.84 13.17
CA ASP A 137 14.98 0.21 14.44
C ASP A 137 13.88 -0.73 14.96
N GLN A 138 13.83 -1.95 14.40
CA GLN A 138 13.38 -3.17 15.09
C GLN A 138 13.78 -4.45 14.35
#